data_AF-A0A7C4A4I8-F1
#
_entry.id   AF-A0A7C4A4I8-F1
#
_cell.length_a   1.000
_cell.length_b   1.000
_cell.length_c   1.000
_cell.angle_alpha   90.00
_cell.angle_beta   90.00
_cell.angle_gamma   90.00
#
_symmetry.space_group_name_H-M   'P 1'
#
loop_
_entity.id
_entity.type
_entity.pdbx_description
1 polymer ?
#
loop_
_entity_poly.entity_id
_entity_poly.type
_entity_poly.pdbx_seq_one_letter_code
_entity_poly.pdbx_strand_id
1 'polypeptide(L)'
;WLLDITREIADGLGQSLKIAVLKSSQPSARIQSAFANGHVSALPNAPEISAPLIESCTNIVALAGAEHIQAALETGADIIIAGRCSDAASIAALPIMRGLPPGPAWHGAKIGECGALCATNPQSGVIVIEFDEAGFTIIPTADGACATPHTVSAHMLYENSDPLILYEPGGHLDVSAARYTALDDKRVRVSGSRWEKAKTYTVKLEGARVAGFQVVSLALLRDPRYVAAAESWAADIRGLCVAKVCDRLQLSDGDFSIELRLIGQNATFGTLETRTGDPVEIGVLAIVTAATAGLAREIAKMLNPYLLHHPLTQGEEQPTFAFPFSPPEMGRGAVFEFCLNHVLELSDPMDAFSLEVITHG
;
A
#
# COMPACT_ATOMS: atom_id res chain seq x y z
N TRP A 1 15.51 -11.03 -3.77
CA TRP A 1 14.57 -11.19 -4.90
C TRP A 1 14.91 -10.28 -6.07
N LEU A 2 14.67 -8.96 -6.04
CA LEU A 2 14.93 -8.11 -7.21
C LEU A 2 16.41 -8.14 -7.66
N LEU A 3 17.35 -8.09 -6.70
CA LEU A 3 18.77 -8.29 -6.97
C LEU A 3 19.08 -9.62 -7.67
N ASP A 4 18.40 -10.70 -7.27
CA ASP A 4 18.62 -12.03 -7.83
C ASP A 4 18.10 -12.11 -9.27
N ILE A 5 16.93 -11.50 -9.54
CA ILE A 5 16.40 -11.35 -10.91
C ILE A 5 17.34 -10.51 -11.77
N THR A 6 17.86 -9.40 -11.24
CA THR A 6 18.80 -8.56 -11.98
C THR A 6 20.06 -9.33 -12.39
N ARG A 7 20.58 -10.17 -11.48
CA ARG A 7 21.73 -11.06 -11.74
C ARG A 7 21.38 -12.11 -12.79
N GLU A 8 20.27 -12.81 -12.63
CA GLU A 8 19.80 -13.82 -13.58
C GLU A 8 19.68 -13.25 -15.02
N ILE A 9 19.13 -12.04 -15.16
CA ILE A 9 19.01 -11.36 -16.45
C ILE A 9 20.39 -10.95 -16.98
N ALA A 10 21.28 -10.42 -16.13
CA ALA A 10 22.61 -10.02 -16.52
C ALA A 10 23.43 -11.22 -17.05
N ASP A 11 23.36 -12.36 -16.37
CA ASP A 11 23.94 -13.64 -16.81
C ASP A 11 23.37 -14.05 -18.18
N GLY A 12 22.05 -13.99 -18.35
CA GLY A 12 21.38 -14.31 -19.62
C GLY A 12 21.76 -13.38 -20.78
N LEU A 13 22.13 -12.14 -20.48
CA LEU A 13 22.58 -11.14 -21.46
C LEU A 13 24.10 -11.06 -21.63
N GLY A 14 24.87 -11.78 -20.81
CA GLY A 14 26.34 -11.70 -20.79
C GLY A 14 26.87 -10.32 -20.38
N GLN A 15 26.18 -9.62 -19.48
CA GLN A 15 26.53 -8.27 -19.02
C GLN A 15 27.26 -8.31 -17.67
N SER A 16 28.36 -7.55 -17.55
CA SER A 16 28.97 -7.25 -16.25
C SER A 16 28.41 -5.94 -15.73
N LEU A 17 27.90 -5.95 -14.50
CA LEU A 17 27.18 -4.84 -13.89
C LEU A 17 27.74 -4.49 -12.52
N LYS A 18 27.81 -3.19 -12.24
CA LYS A 18 27.94 -2.65 -10.90
C LYS A 18 26.55 -2.29 -10.36
N ILE A 19 26.12 -2.97 -9.31
CA ILE A 19 24.78 -2.83 -8.74
C ILE A 19 24.90 -2.22 -7.34
N ALA A 20 24.18 -1.12 -7.11
CA ALA A 20 24.01 -0.51 -5.80
C ALA A 20 22.67 -0.93 -5.19
N VAL A 21 22.69 -1.48 -3.98
CA VAL A 21 21.49 -1.92 -3.25
C VAL A 21 21.31 -1.07 -2.01
N LEU A 22 20.27 -0.23 -2.00
CA LEU A 22 19.90 0.62 -0.87
C LEU A 22 18.82 -0.07 -0.03
N LYS A 23 19.15 -0.47 1.20
CA LYS A 23 18.22 -1.11 2.14
C LYS A 23 17.64 -0.09 3.09
N SER A 24 16.33 -0.17 3.31
CA SER A 24 15.58 0.75 4.18
C SER A 24 14.83 0.07 5.34
N SER A 25 14.97 -1.25 5.49
CA SER A 25 14.41 -2.00 6.62
C SER A 25 15.04 -1.55 7.94
N GLN A 26 14.20 -1.35 8.95
CA GLN A 26 14.60 -0.92 10.29
C GLN A 26 14.49 -2.07 11.29
N PRO A 27 15.54 -2.33 12.10
CA PRO A 27 15.42 -3.24 13.23
C PRO A 27 14.40 -2.71 14.25
N SER A 28 13.50 -3.57 14.72
CA SER A 28 12.48 -3.21 15.73
C SER A 28 13.10 -2.58 16.99
N ALA A 29 14.20 -3.14 17.48
CA ALA A 29 14.94 -2.63 18.64
C ALA A 29 15.41 -1.17 18.47
N ARG A 30 15.84 -0.80 17.25
CA ARG A 30 16.23 0.59 16.94
C ARG A 30 15.03 1.52 17.05
N ILE A 31 13.89 1.11 16.49
CA ILE A 31 12.66 1.92 16.50
C ILE A 31 12.08 2.03 17.91
N GLN A 32 12.12 0.97 18.72
CA GLN A 32 11.75 1.02 20.13
C GLN A 32 12.62 2.00 20.92
N SER A 33 13.94 1.98 20.70
CA SER A 33 14.85 2.92 21.35
C SER A 33 14.58 4.36 20.93
N ALA A 34 14.38 4.61 19.63
CA ALA A 34 14.04 5.94 19.12
C ALA A 34 12.69 6.44 19.68
N PHE A 35 11.68 5.57 19.75
CA PHE A 35 10.39 5.88 20.35
C PHE A 35 10.51 6.23 21.84
N ALA A 36 11.26 5.44 22.62
CA ALA A 36 11.49 5.71 24.04
C ALA A 36 12.24 7.03 24.30
N ASN A 37 13.10 7.44 23.36
CA ASN A 37 13.85 8.69 23.43
C ASN A 37 13.12 9.90 22.83
N GLY A 38 11.88 9.73 22.35
CA GLY A 38 11.08 10.83 21.78
C GLY A 38 11.44 11.23 20.35
N HIS A 39 12.20 10.40 19.62
CA HIS A 39 12.60 10.65 18.22
C HIS A 39 11.62 10.07 17.19
N VAL A 40 10.51 9.49 17.63
CA VAL A 40 9.43 9.02 16.76
C VAL A 40 8.18 9.83 17.08
N SER A 41 7.61 10.48 16.06
CA SER A 41 6.41 11.30 16.20
C SER A 41 5.32 10.87 15.22
N ALA A 42 4.06 11.06 15.63
CA ALA A 42 2.89 10.67 14.86
C ALA A 42 2.61 11.61 13.69
N LEU A 43 2.30 11.06 12.52
CA LEU A 43 1.66 11.79 11.43
C LEU A 43 0.15 11.92 11.67
N PRO A 44 -0.57 12.78 10.92
CA PRO A 44 -2.03 12.83 10.99
C PRO A 44 -2.67 11.44 10.85
N ASN A 45 -3.60 11.12 11.73
CA ASN A 45 -4.30 9.82 11.80
C ASN A 45 -3.39 8.60 12.04
N ALA A 46 -2.20 8.79 12.62
CA ALA A 46 -1.39 7.65 13.04
C ALA A 46 -2.07 6.86 14.17
N PRO A 47 -2.03 5.52 14.14
CA PRO A 47 -2.48 4.71 15.26
C PRO A 47 -1.57 4.92 16.48
N GLU A 48 -2.08 4.67 17.67
CA GLU A 48 -1.23 4.62 18.87
C GLU A 48 -0.23 3.47 18.77
N ILE A 49 1.02 3.73 19.16
CA ILE A 49 2.10 2.75 19.12
C ILE A 49 2.68 2.52 20.52
N SER A 50 3.22 1.33 20.71
CA SER A 50 3.87 0.89 21.94
C SER A 50 5.07 0.01 21.61
N ALA A 51 5.98 -0.19 22.57
CA ALA A 51 7.13 -1.07 22.35
C ALA A 51 6.72 -2.50 21.94
N PRO A 52 5.71 -3.15 22.56
CA PRO A 52 5.22 -4.45 22.10
C PRO A 52 4.65 -4.45 20.68
N LEU A 53 3.97 -3.36 20.28
CA LEU A 53 3.45 -3.22 18.92
C LEU A 53 4.60 -3.13 17.90
N ILE A 54 5.61 -2.32 18.18
CA ILE A 54 6.80 -2.18 17.32
C ILE A 54 7.54 -3.52 17.20
N GLU A 55 7.63 -4.28 18.30
CA GLU A 55 8.22 -5.62 18.31
C GLU A 55 7.42 -6.61 17.46
N SER A 56 6.09 -6.52 17.48
CA SER A 56 5.20 -7.40 16.70
C SER A 56 5.24 -7.15 15.19
N CYS A 57 5.90 -6.06 14.73
CA CYS A 57 6.01 -5.75 13.31
C CYS A 57 6.84 -6.83 12.60
N THR A 58 6.28 -7.40 11.53
CA THR A 58 7.02 -8.33 10.67
C THR A 58 8.06 -7.62 9.80
N ASN A 59 7.80 -6.35 9.47
CA ASN A 59 8.76 -5.50 8.78
C ASN A 59 8.46 -4.04 9.13
N ILE A 60 9.53 -3.26 9.28
CA ILE A 60 9.47 -1.80 9.40
C ILE A 60 10.40 -1.24 8.35
N VAL A 61 9.96 -0.23 7.62
CA VAL A 61 10.77 0.46 6.61
C VAL A 61 10.76 1.96 6.86
N ALA A 62 11.90 2.59 6.59
CA ALA A 62 12.01 4.05 6.48
C ALA A 62 11.86 4.46 5.02
N LEU A 63 11.16 5.56 4.76
CA LEU A 63 11.03 6.15 3.42
C LEU A 63 12.24 7.01 3.10
N ALA A 64 13.11 6.54 2.21
CA ALA A 64 14.31 7.25 1.78
C ALA A 64 14.00 8.52 0.95
N GLY A 65 14.73 9.61 1.24
CA GLY A 65 14.78 10.83 0.43
C GLY A 65 15.80 10.77 -0.71
N ALA A 66 15.98 11.89 -1.40
CA ALA A 66 16.87 12.02 -2.55
C ALA A 66 18.33 11.67 -2.24
N GLU A 67 18.81 11.98 -1.03
CA GLU A 67 20.20 11.79 -0.60
C GLU A 67 20.68 10.33 -0.74
N HIS A 68 19.77 9.37 -0.56
CA HIS A 68 20.07 7.95 -0.64
C HIS A 68 20.37 7.51 -2.06
N ILE A 69 19.57 8.01 -3.01
CA ILE A 69 19.77 7.77 -4.44
C ILE A 69 21.04 8.48 -4.90
N GLN A 70 21.34 9.67 -4.38
CA GLN A 70 22.60 10.37 -4.66
C GLN A 70 23.81 9.56 -4.21
N ALA A 71 23.78 9.04 -2.97
CA ALA A 71 24.84 8.17 -2.45
C ALA A 71 25.04 6.92 -3.35
N ALA A 72 23.98 6.33 -3.88
CA ALA A 72 24.07 5.22 -4.83
C ALA A 72 24.62 5.65 -6.20
N LEU A 73 24.20 6.80 -6.73
CA LEU A 73 24.71 7.36 -7.99
C LEU A 73 26.21 7.66 -7.93
N GLU A 74 26.70 8.16 -6.80
CA GLU A 74 28.13 8.43 -6.56
C GLU A 74 29.01 7.19 -6.64
N THR A 75 28.44 6.00 -6.41
CA THR A 75 29.17 4.74 -6.59
C THR A 75 29.49 4.46 -8.06
N GLY A 76 28.84 5.13 -9.01
CA GLY A 76 28.93 4.81 -10.44
C GLY A 76 28.29 3.47 -10.77
N ALA A 77 27.26 3.06 -10.03
CA ALA A 77 26.49 1.86 -10.32
C ALA A 77 25.72 2.01 -11.64
N ASP A 78 25.69 0.93 -12.41
CA ASP A 78 24.88 0.81 -13.63
C ASP A 78 23.39 0.62 -13.27
N ILE A 79 23.13 -0.05 -12.14
CA ILE A 79 21.78 -0.31 -11.63
C ILE A 79 21.70 0.07 -10.15
N ILE A 80 20.67 0.83 -9.78
CA ILE A 80 20.33 1.14 -8.39
C ILE A 80 19.05 0.39 -8.04
N ILE A 81 19.12 -0.47 -7.03
CA ILE A 81 17.97 -1.14 -6.43
C ILE A 81 17.71 -0.47 -5.09
N ALA A 82 16.68 0.37 -5.04
CA ALA A 82 16.24 1.00 -3.80
C ALA A 82 15.15 0.18 -3.11
N GLY A 83 15.23 0.09 -1.78
CA GLY A 83 14.13 -0.32 -0.92
C GLY A 83 13.03 0.74 -0.90
N ARG A 84 12.37 0.91 0.24
CA ARG A 84 11.33 1.95 0.38
C ARG A 84 11.95 3.35 0.23
N CYS A 85 11.55 4.06 -0.81
CA CYS A 85 11.98 5.40 -1.19
C CYS A 85 10.77 6.21 -1.67
N SER A 86 10.81 7.53 -1.58
CA SER A 86 9.84 8.37 -2.27
C SER A 86 10.01 8.21 -3.78
N ASP A 87 8.89 8.09 -4.50
CA ASP A 87 8.93 7.90 -5.95
C ASP A 87 9.56 9.14 -6.62
N ALA A 88 9.18 10.35 -6.18
CA ALA A 88 9.80 11.61 -6.60
C ALA A 88 11.30 11.67 -6.26
N ALA A 89 11.75 11.09 -5.14
CA ALA A 89 13.17 11.10 -4.79
C ALA A 89 14.04 10.42 -5.86
N SER A 90 13.53 9.39 -6.53
CA SER A 90 14.24 8.67 -7.59
C SER A 90 14.59 9.55 -8.79
N ILE A 91 13.74 10.54 -9.11
CA ILE A 91 13.94 11.47 -10.21
C ILE A 91 14.65 12.75 -9.72
N ALA A 92 14.28 13.28 -8.55
CA ALA A 92 14.81 14.53 -8.00
C ALA A 92 16.30 14.43 -7.62
N ALA A 93 16.77 13.23 -7.26
CA ALA A 93 18.14 13.00 -6.79
C ALA A 93 19.21 13.51 -7.75
N LEU A 94 19.13 13.18 -9.04
CA LEU A 94 20.16 13.53 -10.01
C LEU A 94 20.22 15.04 -10.31
N PRO A 95 19.11 15.74 -10.63
CA PRO A 95 19.10 17.19 -10.77
C PRO A 95 19.70 17.92 -9.56
N ILE A 96 19.30 17.53 -8.35
CA ILE A 96 19.80 18.15 -7.10
C ILE A 96 21.32 17.89 -6.94
N MET A 97 21.76 16.65 -7.17
CA MET A 97 23.19 16.28 -7.12
C MET A 97 24.04 17.07 -8.13
N ARG A 98 23.44 17.45 -9.28
CA ARG A 98 24.09 18.28 -10.30
C ARG A 98 24.03 19.78 -9.99
N GLY A 99 23.49 20.18 -8.84
CA GLY A 99 23.44 21.56 -8.38
C GLY A 99 22.20 22.36 -8.82
N LEU A 100 21.18 21.71 -9.39
CA LEU A 100 19.93 22.40 -9.71
C LEU A 100 19.08 22.64 -8.45
N PRO A 101 18.25 23.71 -8.44
CA PRO A 101 17.45 24.04 -7.27
C PRO A 101 16.46 22.91 -6.88
N PRO A 102 16.35 22.55 -5.58
CA PRO A 102 15.48 21.46 -5.15
C PRO A 102 13.99 21.68 -5.45
N GLY A 103 13.48 22.92 -5.42
CA GLY A 103 12.06 23.21 -5.67
C GLY A 103 11.59 22.73 -7.04
N PRO A 104 12.21 23.18 -8.15
CA PRO A 104 11.97 22.63 -9.47
C PRO A 104 12.25 21.12 -9.61
N ALA A 105 13.33 20.62 -9.00
CA ALA A 105 13.70 19.21 -9.08
C ALA A 105 12.62 18.29 -8.48
N TRP A 106 12.20 18.56 -7.25
CA TRP A 106 11.12 17.82 -6.58
C TRP A 106 9.77 17.98 -7.28
N HIS A 107 9.46 19.17 -7.80
CA HIS A 107 8.20 19.39 -8.51
C HIS A 107 8.14 18.63 -9.83
N GLY A 108 9.19 18.70 -10.66
CA GLY A 108 9.25 17.94 -11.89
C GLY A 108 9.26 16.43 -11.63
N ALA A 109 9.95 16.00 -10.58
CA ALA A 109 9.94 14.61 -10.14
C ALA A 109 8.53 14.13 -9.73
N LYS A 110 7.81 14.90 -8.89
CA LYS A 110 6.44 14.55 -8.48
C LYS A 110 5.51 14.44 -9.68
N ILE A 111 5.63 15.33 -10.67
CA ILE A 111 4.83 15.24 -11.90
C ILE A 111 5.22 14.03 -12.75
N GLY A 112 6.50 13.65 -12.72
CA GLY A 112 7.07 12.64 -13.57
C GLY A 112 7.03 11.21 -13.06
N GLU A 113 6.87 11.01 -11.76
CA GLU A 113 6.96 9.69 -11.12
C GLU A 113 5.93 8.69 -11.66
N CYS A 114 4.76 9.18 -12.07
CA CYS A 114 3.71 8.36 -12.69
C CYS A 114 3.75 8.37 -14.23
N GLY A 115 4.84 8.82 -14.85
CA GLY A 115 5.00 8.84 -16.30
C GLY A 115 3.99 9.76 -17.01
N ALA A 116 3.32 9.25 -18.05
CA ALA A 116 2.43 10.05 -18.90
C ALA A 116 1.11 10.48 -18.26
N LEU A 117 0.82 10.17 -16.98
CA LEU A 117 -0.41 10.61 -16.31
C LEU A 117 -0.60 12.13 -16.32
N CYS A 118 0.47 12.92 -16.46
CA CYS A 118 0.43 14.38 -16.59
C CYS A 118 0.14 14.90 -18.02
N ALA A 119 -0.15 14.00 -18.98
CA ALA A 119 -0.44 14.32 -20.38
C ALA A 119 -1.92 14.09 -20.75
N THR A 120 -2.30 14.58 -21.93
CA THR A 120 -3.65 14.41 -22.52
C THR A 120 -4.00 12.97 -22.87
N ASN A 121 -2.99 12.09 -23.03
CA ASN A 121 -3.17 10.65 -23.12
C ASN A 121 -2.40 9.96 -21.98
N PRO A 122 -3.02 9.78 -20.80
CA PRO A 122 -2.37 9.22 -19.61
C PRO A 122 -1.76 7.83 -19.80
N GLN A 123 -2.28 7.06 -20.76
CA GLN A 123 -1.85 5.68 -21.03
C GLN A 123 -0.76 5.61 -22.11
N SER A 124 -0.28 6.75 -22.60
CA SER A 124 0.69 6.79 -23.71
C SER A 124 2.11 6.37 -23.33
N GLY A 125 2.35 6.06 -22.04
CA GLY A 125 3.62 5.53 -21.56
C GLY A 125 4.56 6.60 -21.01
N VAL A 126 5.57 6.96 -21.80
CA VAL A 126 6.78 7.66 -21.32
C VAL A 126 6.71 9.17 -21.56
N ILE A 127 7.37 9.93 -20.68
CA ILE A 127 7.62 11.36 -20.85
C ILE A 127 9.13 11.64 -20.73
N VAL A 128 9.53 12.81 -21.20
CA VAL A 128 10.84 13.41 -20.93
C VAL A 128 10.64 14.63 -20.04
N ILE A 129 11.55 14.81 -19.08
CA ILE A 129 11.59 15.97 -18.20
C ILE A 129 12.96 16.62 -18.32
N GLU A 130 12.97 17.89 -18.71
CA GLU A 130 14.20 18.69 -18.79
C GLU A 130 14.24 19.63 -17.60
N PHE A 131 15.32 19.58 -16.80
CA PHE A 131 15.51 20.43 -15.63
C PHE A 131 16.58 21.50 -15.89
N ASP A 132 16.37 22.69 -15.35
CA ASP A 132 17.38 23.76 -15.33
C ASP A 132 17.24 24.62 -14.06
N GLU A 133 18.01 25.70 -13.95
CA GLU A 133 18.04 26.58 -12.78
C GLU A 133 16.70 27.29 -12.50
N ALA A 134 15.87 27.51 -13.51
CA ALA A 134 14.63 28.28 -13.37
C ALA A 134 13.38 27.38 -13.21
N GLY A 135 13.47 26.09 -13.53
CA GLY A 135 12.28 25.24 -13.61
C GLY A 135 12.52 23.88 -14.25
N PHE A 136 11.44 23.34 -14.81
CA PHE A 136 11.48 22.12 -15.62
C PHE A 136 10.46 22.15 -16.76
N THR A 137 10.69 21.36 -17.79
CA THR A 137 9.80 21.23 -18.95
C THR A 137 9.32 19.79 -19.08
N ILE A 138 8.01 19.60 -19.21
CA ILE A 138 7.39 18.29 -19.46
C ILE A 138 7.16 18.11 -20.96
N ILE A 139 7.61 16.96 -21.47
CA ILE A 139 7.57 16.62 -22.89
C ILE A 139 7.04 15.18 -23.05
N PRO A 140 5.76 14.98 -23.36
CA PRO A 140 5.25 13.66 -23.71
C PRO A 140 5.91 13.14 -24.99
N THR A 141 6.21 11.85 -25.08
CA THR A 141 6.93 11.31 -26.25
C THR A 141 6.00 10.69 -27.29
N ALA A 142 4.84 10.18 -26.89
CA ALA A 142 3.91 9.51 -27.78
C ALA A 142 3.25 10.43 -28.82
N ASP A 143 2.87 9.84 -29.95
CA ASP A 143 2.14 10.53 -31.01
C ASP A 143 0.74 10.94 -30.55
N GLY A 144 0.36 12.19 -30.82
CA GLY A 144 -0.90 12.77 -30.38
C GLY A 144 -1.00 13.06 -28.87
N ALA A 145 0.01 12.72 -28.06
CA ALA A 145 0.05 13.06 -26.65
C ALA A 145 0.71 14.44 -26.44
N CYS A 146 0.00 15.30 -25.73
CA CYS A 146 0.42 16.66 -25.40
C CYS A 146 0.34 16.91 -23.89
N ALA A 147 1.26 17.73 -23.36
CA ALA A 147 1.15 18.31 -22.04
C ALA A 147 0.44 19.67 -22.18
N THR A 148 -0.50 19.96 -21.30
CA THR A 148 -1.11 21.29 -21.19
C THR A 148 -0.93 21.82 -19.78
N PRO A 149 -0.97 23.15 -19.55
CA PRO A 149 -0.88 23.70 -18.20
C PRO A 149 -1.85 23.01 -17.22
N HIS A 150 -3.07 22.70 -17.68
CA HIS A 150 -4.07 21.99 -16.90
C HIS A 150 -3.65 20.55 -16.55
N THR A 151 -3.23 19.74 -17.53
CA THR A 151 -2.88 18.33 -17.25
C THR A 151 -1.67 18.21 -16.33
N VAL A 152 -0.70 19.12 -16.49
CA VAL A 152 0.51 19.17 -15.67
C VAL A 152 0.19 19.65 -14.25
N SER A 153 -0.57 20.75 -14.10
CA SER A 153 -0.94 21.24 -12.76
C SER A 153 -1.90 20.32 -12.02
N ALA A 154 -2.81 19.64 -12.73
CA ALA A 154 -3.76 18.72 -12.14
C ALA A 154 -3.07 17.52 -11.48
N HIS A 155 -1.84 17.19 -11.88
CA HIS A 155 -1.09 16.11 -11.25
C HIS A 155 -0.73 16.39 -9.79
N MET A 156 -0.71 17.66 -9.37
CA MET A 156 -0.56 18.00 -7.95
C MET A 156 -1.82 17.64 -7.11
N LEU A 157 -2.98 17.39 -7.72
CA LEU A 157 -4.16 16.86 -7.03
C LEU A 157 -4.14 15.33 -6.91
N TYR A 158 -3.29 14.65 -7.68
CA TYR A 158 -3.24 13.20 -7.75
C TYR A 158 -2.44 12.64 -6.56
N GLU A 159 -3.09 11.78 -5.77
CA GLU A 159 -2.50 11.10 -4.60
C GLU A 159 -1.92 12.04 -3.52
N ASN A 160 -2.37 13.29 -3.48
CA ASN A 160 -1.95 14.26 -2.48
C ASN A 160 -3.12 14.70 -1.61
N SER A 161 -2.88 14.78 -0.30
CA SER A 161 -3.83 15.36 0.65
C SER A 161 -3.92 16.89 0.54
N ASP A 162 -2.85 17.53 0.09
CA ASP A 162 -2.74 18.97 -0.15
C ASP A 162 -2.11 19.19 -1.54
N PRO A 163 -2.78 19.90 -2.48
CA PRO A 163 -2.25 20.12 -3.82
C PRO A 163 -1.18 21.21 -3.91
N LEU A 164 -0.92 21.95 -2.83
CA LEU A 164 0.05 23.05 -2.79
C LEU A 164 1.33 22.68 -2.04
N ILE A 165 1.22 21.84 -1.01
CA ILE A 165 2.32 21.45 -0.14
C ILE A 165 2.51 19.94 -0.16
N LEU A 166 3.70 19.49 -0.59
CA LEU A 166 4.08 18.08 -0.57
C LEU A 166 5.27 17.85 0.37
N TYR A 167 5.05 17.07 1.43
CA TYR A 167 6.09 16.70 2.38
C TYR A 167 6.91 15.53 1.88
N GLU A 168 8.23 15.67 1.97
CA GLU A 168 9.22 14.70 1.54
C GLU A 168 10.33 14.63 2.59
N PRO A 169 11.13 13.55 2.66
CA PRO A 169 12.25 13.50 3.60
C PRO A 169 13.14 14.73 3.50
N GLY A 170 13.34 15.41 4.63
CA GLY A 170 14.18 16.61 4.72
C GLY A 170 13.50 17.95 4.43
N GLY A 171 12.21 18.00 4.09
CA GLY A 171 11.52 19.27 3.83
C GLY A 171 10.14 19.14 3.24
N HIS A 172 9.73 20.17 2.52
CA HIS A 172 8.54 20.11 1.68
C HIS A 172 8.69 20.95 0.42
N LEU A 173 8.03 20.50 -0.63
CA LEU A 173 7.80 21.24 -1.85
C LEU A 173 6.59 22.17 -1.66
N ASP A 174 6.77 23.44 -2.00
CA ASP A 174 5.70 24.45 -2.05
C ASP A 174 5.51 24.92 -3.50
N VAL A 175 4.32 24.63 -4.06
CA VAL A 175 3.94 25.00 -5.43
C VAL A 175 2.97 26.19 -5.49
N SER A 176 2.75 26.92 -4.38
CA SER A 176 1.85 28.08 -4.33
C SER A 176 2.17 29.18 -5.33
N ALA A 177 3.45 29.34 -5.68
CA ALA A 177 3.92 30.30 -6.68
C ALA A 177 4.25 29.66 -8.04
N ALA A 178 3.90 28.38 -8.23
CA ALA A 178 4.20 27.67 -9.46
C ALA A 178 3.41 28.26 -10.65
N ARG A 179 4.09 28.42 -11.78
CA ARG A 179 3.51 28.87 -13.05
C ARG A 179 3.70 27.81 -14.11
N TYR A 180 2.61 27.49 -14.80
CA TYR A 180 2.55 26.49 -15.86
C TYR A 180 2.28 27.21 -17.18
N THR A 181 3.25 27.19 -18.08
CA THR A 181 3.22 27.92 -19.35
C THR A 181 3.39 26.94 -20.50
N ALA A 182 2.41 26.86 -21.39
CA ALA A 182 2.58 26.12 -22.65
C ALA A 182 3.69 26.79 -23.47
N LEU A 183 4.69 26.02 -23.89
CA LEU A 183 5.72 26.48 -24.81
C LEU A 183 5.26 26.34 -26.27
N ASP A 184 4.46 25.31 -26.52
CA ASP A 184 3.82 24.97 -27.79
C ASP A 184 2.65 24.02 -27.51
N ASP A 185 2.09 23.41 -28.57
CA ASP A 185 0.95 22.50 -28.48
C ASP A 185 1.26 21.17 -27.75
N LYS A 186 2.54 20.88 -27.44
CA LYS A 186 2.97 19.59 -26.89
C LYS A 186 3.67 19.71 -25.53
N ARG A 187 4.33 20.84 -25.24
CA ARG A 187 5.24 20.99 -24.10
C ARG A 187 4.79 22.07 -23.12
N VAL A 188 5.02 21.82 -21.84
CA VAL A 188 4.72 22.76 -20.75
C VAL A 188 5.96 23.04 -19.94
N ARG A 189 6.26 24.33 -19.75
CA ARG A 189 7.27 24.84 -18.83
C ARG A 189 6.64 25.11 -17.47
N VAL A 190 7.31 24.67 -16.41
CA VAL A 190 6.93 24.92 -15.03
C VAL A 190 8.06 25.65 -14.31
N SER A 191 7.71 26.68 -13.54
CA SER A 191 8.65 27.50 -12.76
C SER A 191 8.02 27.97 -11.45
N GLY A 192 8.82 28.48 -10.51
CA GLY A 192 8.33 29.14 -9.30
C GLY A 192 8.01 28.24 -8.11
N SER A 193 8.22 26.92 -8.21
CA SER A 193 8.19 26.03 -7.04
C SER A 193 9.38 26.29 -6.12
N ARG A 194 9.15 26.15 -4.81
CA ARG A 194 10.15 26.33 -3.77
C ARG A 194 10.33 25.06 -2.96
N TRP A 195 11.51 24.88 -2.40
CA TRP A 195 11.79 23.84 -1.43
C TRP A 195 12.05 24.48 -0.08
N GLU A 196 11.24 24.10 0.90
CA GLU A 196 11.36 24.57 2.27
C GLU A 196 12.02 23.47 3.09
N LYS A 197 13.30 23.68 3.42
CA LYS A 197 14.09 22.69 4.18
C LYS A 197 13.55 22.57 5.60
N ALA A 198 13.35 21.34 6.06
CA ALA A 198 12.95 21.07 7.43
C ALA A 198 14.10 21.42 8.40
N LYS A 199 13.74 21.89 9.60
CA LYS A 199 14.71 22.14 10.68
C LYS A 199 15.33 20.84 11.19
N THR A 200 14.51 19.79 11.26
CA THR A 200 14.89 18.44 11.66
C THR A 200 14.67 17.51 10.48
N TYR A 201 15.67 16.71 10.12
CA TYR A 201 15.50 15.71 9.07
C TYR A 201 14.67 14.55 9.61
N THR A 202 13.60 14.21 8.90
CA THR A 202 12.72 13.10 9.29
C THR A 202 12.41 12.23 8.09
N VAL A 203 12.21 10.94 8.35
CA VAL A 203 11.77 9.95 7.37
C VAL A 203 10.50 9.27 7.84
N LYS A 204 9.57 8.99 6.93
CA LYS A 204 8.35 8.27 7.27
C LYS A 204 8.69 6.82 7.64
N LEU A 205 8.15 6.33 8.74
CA LEU A 205 8.13 4.93 9.14
C LEU A 205 6.82 4.28 8.72
N GLU A 206 6.94 3.17 7.99
CA GLU A 206 5.83 2.30 7.64
C GLU A 206 6.11 0.91 8.20
N GLY A 207 5.12 0.32 8.86
CA GLY A 207 5.28 -0.95 9.57
C GLY A 207 4.03 -1.79 9.42
N ALA A 208 4.24 -3.08 9.18
CA ALA A 208 3.17 -4.05 9.08
C ALA A 208 3.37 -5.16 10.12
N ARG A 209 2.26 -5.63 10.69
CA ARG A 209 2.23 -6.78 11.60
C ARG A 209 1.17 -7.78 11.17
N VAL A 210 1.30 -9.02 11.63
CA VAL A 210 0.28 -10.05 11.42
C VAL A 210 -0.96 -9.68 12.25
N ALA A 211 -2.10 -9.50 11.59
CA ALA A 211 -3.40 -9.23 12.21
C ALA A 211 -4.20 -10.53 12.45
N GLY A 212 -3.68 -11.67 12.04
CA GLY A 212 -4.28 -12.99 12.20
C GLY A 212 -4.05 -13.87 10.98
N PHE A 213 -4.74 -15.00 10.94
CA PHE A 213 -4.76 -15.93 9.83
C PHE A 213 -6.19 -16.14 9.37
N GLN A 214 -6.39 -16.18 8.05
CA GLN A 214 -7.71 -16.29 7.47
C GLN A 214 -7.97 -17.63 6.80
N VAL A 215 -9.20 -18.10 6.97
CA VAL A 215 -9.81 -19.18 6.18
C VAL A 215 -11.14 -18.67 5.66
N VAL A 216 -11.41 -18.94 4.38
CA VAL A 216 -12.65 -18.52 3.73
C VAL A 216 -13.44 -19.72 3.22
N SER A 217 -14.77 -19.59 3.15
CA SER A 217 -15.65 -20.55 2.50
C SER A 217 -16.75 -19.79 1.74
N LEU A 218 -17.29 -20.40 0.69
CA LEU A 218 -18.35 -19.81 -0.12
C LEU A 218 -19.53 -20.79 -0.19
N ALA A 219 -20.69 -20.35 0.30
CA ALA A 219 -21.96 -21.05 0.12
C ALA A 219 -22.85 -20.28 -0.85
N LEU A 220 -23.64 -20.97 -1.66
CA LEU A 220 -24.61 -20.34 -2.56
C LEU A 220 -26.04 -20.62 -2.09
N LEU A 221 -26.79 -19.54 -1.87
CA LEU A 221 -28.22 -19.57 -1.57
C LEU A 221 -28.99 -19.31 -2.88
N ARG A 222 -29.86 -20.24 -3.26
CA ARG A 222 -30.72 -20.11 -4.46
C ARG A 222 -32.21 -20.19 -4.14
N ASP A 223 -32.58 -20.92 -3.09
CA ASP A 223 -33.98 -21.01 -2.69
C ASP A 223 -34.51 -19.60 -2.33
N PRO A 224 -35.61 -19.13 -2.93
CA PRO A 224 -36.13 -17.78 -2.72
C PRO A 224 -36.38 -17.43 -1.25
N ARG A 225 -36.73 -18.40 -0.40
CA ARG A 225 -36.94 -18.18 1.04
C ARG A 225 -35.63 -17.83 1.74
N TYR A 226 -34.55 -18.52 1.41
CA TYR A 226 -33.23 -18.27 1.99
C TYR A 226 -32.58 -17.02 1.42
N VAL A 227 -32.78 -16.73 0.14
CA VAL A 227 -32.36 -15.47 -0.48
C VAL A 227 -33.03 -14.28 0.22
N ALA A 228 -34.36 -14.35 0.41
CA ALA A 228 -35.10 -13.29 1.11
C ALA A 228 -34.70 -13.14 2.59
N ALA A 229 -34.26 -14.23 3.23
CA ALA A 229 -33.89 -14.26 4.65
C ALA A 229 -32.38 -14.22 4.90
N ALA A 230 -31.55 -13.98 3.88
CA ALA A 230 -30.10 -14.23 3.92
C ALA A 230 -29.38 -13.50 5.07
N GLU A 231 -29.75 -12.26 5.37
CA GLU A 231 -29.19 -11.50 6.50
C GLU A 231 -29.51 -12.14 7.85
N SER A 232 -30.77 -12.49 8.08
CA SER A 232 -31.20 -13.14 9.33
C SER A 232 -30.59 -14.54 9.49
N TRP A 233 -30.51 -15.29 8.39
CA TRP A 233 -29.88 -16.61 8.34
C TRP A 233 -28.38 -16.54 8.65
N ALA A 234 -27.68 -15.59 8.05
CA ALA A 234 -26.26 -15.36 8.32
C ALA A 234 -26.02 -14.90 9.77
N ALA A 235 -26.84 -13.99 10.29
CA ALA A 235 -26.73 -13.52 11.67
C ALA A 235 -26.91 -14.67 12.68
N ASP A 236 -27.89 -15.55 12.45
CA ASP A 236 -28.15 -16.71 13.31
C ASP A 236 -27.01 -17.75 13.25
N ILE A 237 -26.51 -18.08 12.06
CA ILE A 237 -25.32 -18.93 11.90
C ILE A 237 -24.13 -18.36 12.66
N ARG A 238 -23.87 -17.06 12.51
CA ARG A 238 -22.76 -16.40 13.20
C ARG A 238 -22.92 -16.54 14.71
N GLY A 239 -24.10 -16.23 15.26
CA GLY A 239 -24.35 -16.33 16.70
C GLY A 239 -24.17 -17.75 17.24
N LEU A 240 -24.76 -18.75 16.58
CA LEU A 240 -24.64 -20.16 16.97
C LEU A 240 -23.22 -20.68 16.86
N CYS A 241 -22.52 -20.35 15.77
CA CYS A 241 -21.15 -20.79 15.57
C CYS A 241 -20.20 -20.13 16.58
N VAL A 242 -20.33 -18.83 16.86
CA VAL A 242 -19.55 -18.13 17.88
C VAL A 242 -19.77 -18.79 19.24
N ALA A 243 -21.02 -18.99 19.66
CA ALA A 243 -21.33 -19.64 20.94
C ALA A 243 -20.70 -21.03 21.05
N LYS A 244 -20.78 -21.83 19.98
CA LYS A 244 -20.19 -23.17 19.93
C LYS A 244 -18.66 -23.15 19.95
N VAL A 245 -18.03 -22.18 19.29
CA VAL A 245 -16.57 -22.00 19.32
C VAL A 245 -16.12 -21.63 20.73
N CYS A 246 -16.77 -20.67 21.38
CA CYS A 246 -16.45 -20.27 22.75
C CYS A 246 -16.59 -21.45 23.73
N ASP A 247 -17.68 -22.22 23.63
CA ASP A 247 -17.92 -23.41 24.45
C ASP A 247 -16.86 -24.51 24.20
N ARG A 248 -16.59 -24.85 22.94
CA ARG A 248 -15.74 -26.01 22.61
C ARG A 248 -14.26 -25.73 22.68
N LEU A 249 -13.83 -24.55 22.26
CA LEU A 249 -12.42 -24.17 22.19
C LEU A 249 -11.98 -23.35 23.42
N GLN A 250 -12.90 -23.06 24.35
CA GLN A 250 -12.64 -22.27 25.56
C GLN A 250 -12.03 -20.90 25.22
N LEU A 251 -12.57 -20.27 24.17
CA LEU A 251 -12.16 -18.96 23.68
C LEU A 251 -13.17 -17.89 24.07
N SER A 252 -12.71 -16.64 24.05
CA SER A 252 -13.54 -15.44 24.15
C SER A 252 -13.93 -14.94 22.76
N ASP A 253 -15.01 -14.17 22.67
CA ASP A 253 -15.51 -13.56 21.41
C ASP A 253 -14.46 -12.66 20.71
N GLY A 254 -13.48 -12.14 21.47
CA GLY A 254 -12.38 -11.33 20.93
C GLY A 254 -11.20 -12.12 20.34
N ASP A 255 -11.13 -13.45 20.54
CA ASP A 255 -9.98 -14.27 20.12
C ASP A 255 -10.03 -14.65 18.62
N PHE A 256 -11.18 -14.45 17.98
CA PHE A 256 -11.43 -14.77 16.58
C PHE A 256 -12.54 -13.89 16.02
N SER A 257 -12.68 -13.85 14.70
CA SER A 257 -13.84 -13.25 14.04
C SER A 257 -14.44 -14.22 13.03
N ILE A 258 -15.78 -14.20 12.94
CA ILE A 258 -16.55 -14.83 11.87
C ILE A 258 -17.35 -13.73 11.20
N GLU A 259 -17.07 -13.48 9.93
CA GLU A 259 -17.85 -12.61 9.04
C GLU A 259 -18.57 -13.46 8.00
N LEU A 260 -19.82 -13.14 7.71
CA LEU A 260 -20.58 -13.72 6.61
C LEU A 260 -21.01 -12.58 5.69
N ARG A 261 -20.33 -12.42 4.56
CA ARG A 261 -20.60 -11.34 3.59
C ARG A 261 -21.54 -11.83 2.49
N LEU A 262 -22.59 -11.07 2.23
CA LEU A 262 -23.66 -11.43 1.29
C LEU A 262 -23.43 -10.77 -0.08
N ILE A 263 -22.81 -11.53 -0.99
CA ILE A 263 -22.55 -11.15 -2.39
C ILE A 263 -23.86 -11.20 -3.15
N GLY A 264 -24.20 -10.09 -3.81
CA GLY A 264 -25.52 -9.86 -4.42
C GLY A 264 -26.44 -8.98 -3.57
N GLN A 265 -26.05 -8.68 -2.32
CA GLN A 265 -26.79 -7.80 -1.42
C GLN A 265 -25.92 -6.63 -0.94
N ASN A 266 -24.98 -6.84 -0.03
CA ASN A 266 -24.22 -5.77 0.61
C ASN A 266 -22.75 -6.13 0.97
N ALA A 267 -22.16 -7.16 0.37
CA ALA A 267 -20.80 -7.63 0.71
C ALA A 267 -19.68 -6.57 0.65
N THR A 268 -19.83 -5.50 -0.15
CA THR A 268 -18.83 -4.43 -0.29
C THR A 268 -19.09 -3.24 0.64
N PHE A 269 -20.32 -2.71 0.64
CA PHE A 269 -20.67 -1.50 1.39
C PHE A 269 -21.22 -1.79 2.79
N GLY A 270 -21.54 -3.06 3.11
CA GLY A 270 -22.12 -3.45 4.38
C GLY A 270 -23.38 -2.64 4.69
N THR A 271 -23.43 -2.04 5.87
CA THR A 271 -24.54 -1.18 6.32
C THR A 271 -24.66 0.14 5.58
N LEU A 272 -23.69 0.51 4.73
CA LEU A 272 -23.74 1.71 3.89
C LEU A 272 -24.44 1.48 2.55
N GLU A 273 -24.84 0.24 2.23
CA GLU A 273 -25.60 -0.02 1.00
C GLU A 273 -27.01 0.58 1.12
N THR A 274 -27.40 1.33 0.10
CA THR A 274 -28.67 2.08 0.07
C THR A 274 -29.63 1.53 -0.97
N ARG A 275 -29.17 0.65 -1.85
CA ARG A 275 -29.97 0.02 -2.89
C ARG A 275 -30.44 -1.34 -2.45
N THR A 276 -31.71 -1.63 -2.71
CA THR A 276 -32.29 -2.97 -2.57
C THR A 276 -32.33 -3.62 -3.94
N GLY A 277 -31.69 -4.77 -4.08
CA GLY A 277 -31.80 -5.63 -5.26
C GLY A 277 -32.83 -6.75 -5.08
N ASP A 278 -33.10 -7.47 -6.17
CA ASP A 278 -33.87 -8.73 -6.17
C ASP A 278 -33.01 -9.86 -6.77
N PRO A 279 -32.00 -10.35 -6.02
CA PRO A 279 -31.08 -11.33 -6.54
C PRO A 279 -31.77 -12.70 -6.68
N VAL A 280 -31.48 -13.42 -7.77
CA VAL A 280 -31.91 -14.83 -7.90
C VAL A 280 -31.09 -15.75 -6.99
N GLU A 281 -29.84 -15.37 -6.71
CA GLU A 281 -28.90 -16.11 -5.88
C GLU A 281 -28.06 -15.15 -5.03
N ILE A 282 -27.72 -15.57 -3.82
CA ILE A 282 -26.79 -14.86 -2.93
C ILE A 282 -25.58 -15.75 -2.65
N GLY A 283 -24.39 -15.20 -2.85
CA GLY A 283 -23.14 -15.82 -2.40
C GLY A 283 -22.84 -15.43 -0.96
N VAL A 284 -22.67 -16.40 -0.08
CA VAL A 284 -22.28 -16.16 1.32
C VAL A 284 -20.80 -16.44 1.45
N LEU A 285 -19.99 -15.38 1.45
CA LEU A 285 -18.56 -15.45 1.71
C LEU A 285 -18.34 -15.45 3.21
N ALA A 286 -18.06 -16.62 3.77
CA ALA A 286 -17.63 -16.77 5.14
C ALA A 286 -16.13 -16.47 5.26
N ILE A 287 -15.75 -15.63 6.21
CA ILE A 287 -14.36 -15.28 6.52
C ILE A 287 -14.15 -15.53 8.02
N VAL A 288 -13.24 -16.42 8.32
CA VAL A 288 -12.81 -16.72 9.68
C VAL A 288 -11.40 -16.18 9.87
N THR A 289 -11.20 -15.32 10.87
CA THR A 289 -9.88 -14.81 11.26
C THR A 289 -9.55 -15.25 12.68
N ALA A 290 -8.34 -15.76 12.92
CA ALA A 290 -7.88 -16.12 14.26
C ALA A 290 -6.37 -15.96 14.43
N ALA A 291 -5.86 -16.05 15.66
CA ALA A 291 -4.44 -15.84 15.98
C ALA A 291 -3.47 -16.83 15.28
N THR A 292 -3.94 -18.03 14.89
CA THR A 292 -3.13 -19.02 14.17
C THR A 292 -3.87 -19.65 13.01
N ALA A 293 -3.13 -20.11 11.99
CA ALA A 293 -3.71 -20.82 10.85
C ALA A 293 -4.43 -22.11 11.24
N GLY A 294 -3.96 -22.79 12.30
CA GLY A 294 -4.61 -23.98 12.83
C GLY A 294 -5.98 -23.66 13.42
N LEU A 295 -6.03 -22.64 14.29
CA LEU A 295 -7.27 -22.20 14.92
C LEU A 295 -8.29 -21.67 13.91
N ALA A 296 -7.87 -20.85 12.95
CA ALA A 296 -8.75 -20.34 11.91
C ALA A 296 -9.38 -21.49 11.08
N ARG A 297 -8.60 -22.55 10.80
CA ARG A 297 -9.08 -23.74 10.09
C ARG A 297 -10.04 -24.57 10.94
N GLU A 298 -9.77 -24.71 12.22
CA GLU A 298 -10.66 -25.43 13.15
C GLU A 298 -12.02 -24.75 13.26
N ILE A 299 -12.03 -23.42 13.47
CA ILE A 299 -13.25 -22.62 13.51
C ILE A 299 -14.01 -22.70 12.17
N ALA A 300 -13.32 -22.60 11.03
CA ALA A 300 -13.96 -22.75 9.72
C ALA A 300 -14.62 -24.12 9.51
N LYS A 301 -14.01 -25.20 10.03
CA LYS A 301 -14.61 -26.54 10.02
C LYS A 301 -15.83 -26.64 10.94
N MET A 302 -15.83 -25.93 12.06
CA MET A 302 -17.01 -25.86 12.94
C MET A 302 -18.15 -25.07 12.30
N LEU A 303 -17.85 -24.07 11.47
CA LEU A 303 -18.81 -23.26 10.73
C LEU A 303 -19.46 -24.01 9.55
N ASN A 304 -18.72 -24.92 8.91
CA ASN A 304 -19.14 -25.63 7.69
C ASN A 304 -20.53 -26.30 7.79
N PRO A 305 -20.85 -27.12 8.83
CA PRO A 305 -22.17 -27.73 8.94
C PRO A 305 -23.33 -26.71 8.99
N TYR A 306 -23.10 -25.54 9.58
CA TYR A 306 -24.10 -24.47 9.59
C TYR A 306 -24.28 -23.87 8.18
N LEU A 307 -23.18 -23.56 7.50
CA LEU A 307 -23.25 -23.05 6.12
C LEU A 307 -23.89 -24.03 5.14
N LEU A 308 -23.85 -25.33 5.44
CA LEU A 308 -24.39 -26.38 4.58
C LEU A 308 -25.86 -26.71 4.89
N HIS A 309 -26.24 -26.74 6.17
CA HIS A 309 -27.49 -27.34 6.63
C HIS A 309 -28.33 -26.49 7.58
N HIS A 310 -28.02 -25.20 7.80
CA HIS A 310 -28.77 -24.38 8.76
C HIS A 310 -30.19 -24.03 8.25
N PRO A 311 -31.25 -24.49 8.92
CA PRO A 311 -32.63 -24.17 8.54
C PRO A 311 -33.04 -22.76 9.00
N LEU A 312 -34.04 -22.16 8.33
CA LEU A 312 -34.73 -20.95 8.77
C LEU A 312 -35.67 -21.21 9.97
N THR A 313 -36.21 -22.43 10.11
CA THR A 313 -37.16 -22.77 11.18
C THR A 313 -36.83 -24.12 11.83
N GLN A 314 -37.17 -24.30 13.11
CA GLN A 314 -36.83 -25.53 13.86
C GLN A 314 -37.54 -26.80 13.35
N GLY A 315 -38.64 -26.67 12.61
CA GLY A 315 -39.49 -27.80 12.20
C GLY A 315 -39.34 -28.23 10.74
N GLU A 316 -38.43 -27.63 9.97
CA GLU A 316 -38.25 -27.97 8.56
C GLU A 316 -37.14 -29.01 8.32
N GLU A 317 -37.18 -29.63 7.14
CA GLU A 317 -36.12 -30.52 6.68
C GLU A 317 -34.80 -29.75 6.52
N GLN A 318 -33.68 -30.38 6.85
CA GLN A 318 -32.38 -29.73 6.74
C GLN A 318 -32.11 -29.35 5.28
N PRO A 319 -31.87 -28.06 4.96
CA PRO A 319 -31.48 -27.67 3.61
C PRO A 319 -30.11 -28.26 3.27
N THR A 320 -29.76 -28.24 1.99
CA THR A 320 -28.38 -28.47 1.55
C THR A 320 -28.02 -27.36 0.57
N PHE A 321 -27.08 -26.51 0.95
CA PHE A 321 -26.59 -25.43 0.10
C PHE A 321 -25.41 -25.88 -0.75
N ALA A 322 -25.17 -25.17 -1.86
CA ALA A 322 -24.06 -25.50 -2.74
C ALA A 322 -22.75 -24.88 -2.24
N PHE A 323 -21.71 -25.72 -2.09
CA PHE A 323 -20.33 -25.27 -2.01
C PHE A 323 -19.67 -25.40 -3.39
N PRO A 324 -19.15 -24.30 -3.98
CA PRO A 324 -18.48 -24.36 -5.27
C PRO A 324 -17.17 -25.17 -5.29
N PHE A 325 -16.57 -25.40 -4.11
CA PHE A 325 -15.28 -26.07 -3.97
C PHE A 325 -15.33 -27.21 -2.94
N SER A 326 -14.44 -28.18 -3.10
CA SER A 326 -14.20 -29.26 -2.14
C SER A 326 -12.68 -29.46 -1.96
N PRO A 327 -12.12 -29.30 -0.75
CA PRO A 327 -12.80 -28.89 0.48
C PRO A 327 -13.40 -27.47 0.38
N PRO A 328 -14.50 -27.17 1.09
CA PRO A 328 -15.15 -25.85 1.00
C PRO A 328 -14.37 -24.75 1.73
N GLU A 329 -13.58 -25.10 2.76
CA GLU A 329 -12.68 -24.17 3.43
C GLU A 329 -11.33 -24.00 2.72
N MET A 330 -10.97 -22.75 2.41
CA MET A 330 -9.75 -22.37 1.71
C MET A 330 -8.88 -21.49 2.60
N GLY A 331 -7.63 -21.93 2.83
CA GLY A 331 -6.67 -21.18 3.64
C GLY A 331 -6.12 -19.96 2.89
N ARG A 332 -6.29 -18.77 3.45
CA ARG A 332 -5.83 -17.50 2.89
C ARG A 332 -4.46 -17.05 3.42
N GLY A 333 -3.95 -17.74 4.43
CA GLY A 333 -2.67 -17.44 5.09
C GLY A 333 -2.79 -16.29 6.09
N ALA A 334 -1.63 -15.72 6.45
CA ALA A 334 -1.59 -14.54 7.31
C ALA A 334 -2.24 -13.33 6.63
N VAL A 335 -2.95 -12.54 7.42
CA VAL A 335 -3.37 -11.19 7.06
C VAL A 335 -2.55 -10.19 7.84
N PHE A 336 -2.34 -9.02 7.24
CA PHE A 336 -1.48 -7.99 7.78
C PHE A 336 -2.24 -6.68 7.91
N GLU A 337 -1.85 -5.89 8.89
CA GLU A 337 -2.33 -4.52 9.04
C GLU A 337 -1.15 -3.55 9.14
N PHE A 338 -1.33 -2.34 8.61
CA PHE A 338 -0.40 -1.24 8.82
C PHE A 338 -0.55 -0.72 10.25
N CYS A 339 0.56 -0.62 10.96
CA CYS A 339 0.58 -0.23 12.37
C CYS A 339 1.54 0.95 12.66
N LEU A 340 2.32 1.41 11.67
CA LEU A 340 3.09 2.63 11.76
C LEU A 340 2.69 3.60 10.64
N ASN A 341 2.31 4.81 11.03
CA ASN A 341 2.24 6.00 10.19
C ASN A 341 2.93 7.15 10.95
N HIS A 342 4.22 7.02 11.15
CA HIS A 342 5.01 7.92 12.01
C HIS A 342 6.19 8.47 11.23
N VAL A 343 6.91 9.42 11.81
CA VAL A 343 8.23 9.83 11.31
C VAL A 343 9.32 9.54 12.34
N LEU A 344 10.50 9.20 11.84
CA LEU A 344 11.73 9.03 12.61
C LEU A 344 12.64 10.23 12.37
N GLU A 345 13.07 10.89 13.43
CA GLU A 345 14.10 11.93 13.37
C GLU A 345 15.48 11.30 13.13
N LEU A 346 16.25 11.87 12.21
CA LEU A 346 17.61 11.45 11.87
C LEU A 346 18.59 12.62 12.03
N SER A 347 19.82 12.31 12.41
CA SER A 347 20.90 13.30 12.49
C SER A 347 21.60 13.45 11.15
N ASP A 348 21.77 12.35 10.43
CA ASP A 348 22.21 12.29 9.04
C ASP A 348 21.15 11.60 8.18
N PRO A 349 20.86 12.07 6.95
CA PRO A 349 19.90 11.43 6.06
C PRO A 349 20.11 9.92 5.93
N MET A 350 21.38 9.47 5.83
CA MET A 350 21.74 8.07 5.63
C MET A 350 21.66 7.22 6.90
N ASP A 351 21.43 7.80 8.09
CA ASP A 351 21.50 7.06 9.37
C ASP A 351 20.60 5.83 9.40
N ALA A 352 19.43 5.87 8.73
CA ALA A 352 18.47 4.76 8.70
C ALA A 352 18.70 3.78 7.54
N PHE A 353 19.71 3.99 6.70
CA PHE A 353 19.84 3.27 5.43
C PHE A 353 21.22 2.66 5.30
N SER A 354 21.30 1.59 4.50
CA SER A 354 22.59 0.98 4.17
C SER A 354 22.69 0.81 2.66
N LEU A 355 23.90 1.04 2.16
CA LEU A 355 24.25 0.93 0.75
C LEU A 355 25.26 -0.21 0.59
N GLU A 356 24.91 -1.19 -0.23
CA GLU A 356 25.78 -2.30 -0.61
C GLU A 356 26.09 -2.20 -2.11
N VAL A 357 27.37 -2.28 -2.48
CA VAL A 357 27.81 -2.23 -3.87
C VAL A 357 28.35 -3.59 -4.27
N ILE A 358 27.84 -4.12 -5.38
CA ILE A 358 28.08 -5.47 -5.84
C ILE A 358 28.53 -5.41 -7.29
N THR A 359 29.65 -6.06 -7.60
CA THR A 359 30.02 -6.37 -8.99
C THR A 359 29.52 -7.76 -9.33
N HIS A 360 28.85 -7.90 -10.47
CA HIS A 360 28.34 -9.17 -10.97
C HIS A 360 28.71 -9.33 -12.44
N GLY A 361 29.10 -10.55 -12.84
CA GLY A 361 29.63 -10.86 -14.17
C GLY A 361 31.15 -11.04 -14.20
#